data_AF-A0A837I3L7-F1
#
_entry.id   AF-A0A837I3L7-F1
#
_cell.length_a   1.000
_cell.length_b   1.000
_cell.length_c   1.000
_cell.angle_alpha   90.00
_cell.angle_beta   90.00
_cell.angle_gamma   90.00
#
_symmetry.space_group_name_H-M   'P 1'
#
loop_
_entity.id
_entity.type
_entity.pdbx_description
1 polymer ?
#
loop_
_entity_poly.entity_id
_entity_poly.type
_entity_poly.pdbx_seq_one_letter_code
_entity_poly.pdbx_strand_id
1 'polypeptide(L)'
;MQKRVFIIHGWEGYPENAWFPWIKNELKKRGFEVYAPAMPDSGNPKIEIWVPFLKNLVGRCDENTYFIGHSMGCRTIIKYLG
;
A
#
# COMPACT_ATOMS: atom_id res chain seq x y z
N MET A 1 -9.48 18.26 2.08
CA MET A 1 -8.24 17.53 1.75
C MET A 1 -8.61 16.27 0.98
N GLN A 2 -7.81 15.84 0.00
CA GLN A 2 -8.12 14.66 -0.81
C GLN A 2 -7.82 13.38 -0.03
N LYS A 3 -8.74 12.42 -0.05
CA LYS A 3 -8.56 11.12 0.64
C LYS A 3 -7.63 10.24 -0.18
N ARG A 4 -6.59 9.68 0.46
CA ARG A 4 -5.55 8.88 -0.19
C ARG A 4 -5.57 7.44 0.33
N VAL A 5 -5.44 6.46 -0.56
CA VAL A 5 -5.43 5.03 -0.20
C VAL A 5 -4.13 4.41 -0.71
N PHE A 6 -3.41 3.69 0.17
CA PHE A 6 -2.22 2.92 -0.17
C PHE A 6 -2.50 1.42 -0.06
N ILE A 7 -2.39 0.70 -1.18
CA ILE A 7 -2.63 -0.74 -1.28
C ILE A 7 -1.27 -1.45 -1.29
N ILE A 8 -0.98 -2.22 -0.24
CA ILE A 8 0.31 -2.90 -0.06
C ILE A 8 0.10 -4.41 -0.25
N HIS A 9 0.72 -4.94 -1.31
CA HIS A 9 0.60 -6.34 -1.67
C HIS A 9 1.41 -7.28 -0.76
N GLY A 10 1.27 -8.59 -0.98
CA GLY A 10 1.98 -9.63 -0.23
C GLY A 10 3.29 -10.06 -0.88
N TRP A 11 3.90 -11.12 -0.35
CA TRP A 11 4.99 -11.88 -0.96
C TRP A 11 4.66 -12.22 -2.43
N GLU A 12 5.62 -12.03 -3.33
CA GLU A 12 5.51 -12.24 -4.80
C GLU A 12 4.38 -11.43 -5.46
N GLY A 13 3.77 -10.51 -4.72
CA GLY A 13 2.75 -9.61 -5.23
C GLY A 13 3.33 -8.51 -6.11
N TYR A 14 2.44 -7.87 -6.86
CA TYR A 14 2.70 -6.70 -7.69
C TYR A 14 1.39 -5.92 -7.90
N PRO A 15 1.42 -4.64 -8.32
CA PRO A 15 0.24 -3.77 -8.30
C PRO A 15 -0.93 -4.21 -9.18
N GLU A 16 -0.64 -4.93 -10.26
CA GLU A 16 -1.63 -5.39 -11.23
C GLU A 16 -2.20 -6.79 -10.94
N ASN A 17 -1.82 -7.41 -9.82
CA ASN A 17 -2.26 -8.76 -9.50
C ASN A 17 -3.59 -8.80 -8.71
N ALA A 18 -4.23 -9.98 -8.71
CA ALA A 18 -5.42 -10.29 -7.93
C ALA A 18 -6.53 -9.22 -8.06
N TRP A 19 -6.98 -8.67 -6.93
CA TRP A 19 -8.08 -7.71 -6.84
C TRP A 19 -7.61 -6.24 -6.76
N PHE A 20 -6.30 -5.99 -6.78
CA PHE A 20 -5.76 -4.63 -6.63
C PHE A 20 -6.15 -3.69 -7.77
N PRO A 21 -6.14 -4.11 -9.07
CA PRO A 21 -6.65 -3.27 -10.16
C PRO A 21 -8.12 -2.88 -9.98
N TRP A 22 -8.94 -3.85 -9.56
CA TRP A 22 -10.37 -3.66 -9.39
C TRP A 22 -10.66 -2.65 -8.27
N ILE A 23 -10.12 -2.88 -7.07
CA ILE A 23 -10.38 -1.96 -5.94
C ILE A 23 -9.79 -0.57 -6.20
N LYS A 24 -8.64 -0.48 -6.88
CA LYS A 24 -8.03 0.80 -7.28
C LYS A 24 -8.97 1.59 -8.17
N ASN A 25 -9.58 0.95 -9.16
CA ASN A 25 -10.55 1.60 -10.05
C ASN A 25 -11.83 1.99 -9.30
N GLU A 26 -12.36 1.12 -8.45
CA GLU A 26 -13.58 1.42 -7.68
C GLU A 26 -13.40 2.57 -6.69
N LEU A 27 -12.25 2.66 -6.02
CA LEU A 27 -11.94 3.76 -5.11
C LEU A 27 -11.70 5.08 -5.87
N LYS A 28 -11.03 5.03 -7.03
CA LYS A 28 -10.86 6.21 -7.90
C LYS A 28 -12.21 6.77 -8.36
N LYS A 29 -13.17 5.91 -8.76
CA LYS A 29 -14.55 6.33 -9.10
C LYS A 29 -15.26 7.04 -7.94
N ARG A 30 -14.87 6.75 -6.70
CA ARG A 30 -15.40 7.38 -5.48
C ARG A 30 -14.62 8.63 -5.04
N GLY A 31 -13.69 9.12 -5.87
CA GLY A 31 -12.93 10.35 -5.61
C GLY A 31 -11.70 10.17 -4.72
N PHE A 32 -11.28 8.93 -4.43
CA PHE A 32 -10.03 8.69 -3.72
C PHE A 32 -8.83 8.80 -4.67
N GLU A 33 -7.73 9.33 -4.15
CA GLU A 33 -6.42 9.17 -4.74
C GLU A 33 -5.86 7.81 -4.31
N VAL A 34 -5.49 6.93 -5.27
CA VAL A 34 -5.17 5.54 -4.95
C VAL A 34 -3.81 5.13 -5.49
N TYR A 35 -2.97 4.64 -4.57
CA TYR A 35 -1.62 4.17 -4.77
C TYR A 35 -1.56 2.66 -4.56
N ALA A 36 -0.96 1.95 -5.51
CA ALA A 36 -0.62 0.53 -5.38
C ALA A 36 0.82 0.39 -5.87
N PRO A 37 1.83 0.58 -5.00
CA PRO A 37 3.23 0.51 -5.41
C PRO A 37 3.66 -0.94 -5.62
N ALA A 38 4.62 -1.15 -6.54
CA ALA A 38 5.40 -2.38 -6.54
C ALA A 38 6.37 -2.31 -5.36
N MET A 39 6.21 -3.19 -4.38
CA MET A 39 7.08 -3.25 -3.21
C MET A 39 8.43 -3.88 -3.61
N PRO A 40 9.55 -3.37 -3.08
CA PRO A 40 10.89 -3.81 -3.48
C PRO A 40 11.15 -5.27 -3.12
N ASP A 41 11.82 -6.00 -4.01
CA ASP A 41 12.24 -7.40 -3.80
C ASP A 41 11.10 -8.31 -3.29
N SER A 42 9.95 -8.29 -3.97
CA SER A 42 8.76 -8.99 -3.49
C SER A 42 8.90 -10.52 -3.45
N GLY A 43 9.85 -11.10 -4.18
CA GLY A 43 10.21 -12.51 -4.10
C GLY A 43 10.95 -12.91 -2.82
N ASN A 44 11.53 -11.95 -2.11
CA ASN A 44 12.20 -12.16 -0.83
C ASN A 44 11.95 -10.95 0.10
N PRO A 45 10.70 -10.74 0.53
CA PRO A 45 10.30 -9.48 1.16
C PRO A 45 10.96 -9.30 2.54
N LYS A 46 11.58 -8.13 2.74
CA LYS A 46 12.19 -7.74 4.03
C LYS A 46 11.49 -6.52 4.61
N ILE A 47 11.02 -6.64 5.85
CA ILE A 47 10.28 -5.57 6.55
C ILE A 47 11.15 -4.32 6.72
N GLU A 48 12.42 -4.48 7.03
CA GLU A 48 13.42 -3.42 7.11
C GLU A 48 13.64 -2.66 5.79
N ILE A 49 13.22 -3.20 4.64
CA ILE A 49 13.21 -2.50 3.35
C ILE A 49 11.84 -1.91 3.06
N TRP A 50 10.77 -2.69 3.30
CA TRP A 50 9.40 -2.31 2.96
C TRP A 50 8.86 -1.15 3.80
N VAL A 51 9.20 -1.08 5.08
CA VAL A 51 8.73 -0.01 5.97
C VAL A 51 9.33 1.35 5.59
N PRO A 52 10.66 1.50 5.40
CA PRO A 52 11.22 2.77 4.88
C PRO A 52 10.68 3.16 3.50
N PHE A 53 10.51 2.18 2.60
CA PHE A 53 9.91 2.43 1.29
C PHE A 53 8.48 2.99 1.44
N LEU A 54 7.65 2.37 2.27
CA LEU A 54 6.29 2.83 2.54
C LEU A 54 6.28 4.22 3.20
N LYS A 55 7.19 4.48 4.15
CA LYS A 55 7.31 5.78 4.82
C LYS A 55 7.64 6.91 3.83
N ASN A 56 8.59 6.67 2.93
CA ASN A 56 8.95 7.64 1.89
C ASN A 56 7.80 7.86 0.91
N LEU A 57 7.08 6.79 0.54
CA LEU A 57 5.94 6.88 -0.38
C LEU A 57 4.75 7.64 0.21
N VAL A 58 4.40 7.38 1.48
CA VAL A 58 3.24 8.01 2.13
C VAL A 58 3.53 9.49 2.46
N GLY A 59 4.77 9.79 2.85
CA GLY A 59 5.15 11.09 3.37
C GLY A 59 4.42 11.38 4.69
N ARG A 60 3.68 12.50 4.72
CA ARG A 60 2.83 12.85 5.87
C ARG A 60 1.59 11.97 5.90
N CYS A 61 1.43 11.18 6.96
CA CYS A 61 0.19 10.45 7.25
C CYS A 61 -0.71 11.29 8.15
N ASP A 62 -2.01 11.29 7.86
CA ASP A 62 -3.05 12.08 8.53
C ASP A 62 -4.39 11.32 8.54
N GLU A 63 -5.46 11.95 9.04
CA GLU A 63 -6.81 11.38 9.13
C GLU A 63 -7.47 11.09 7.77
N ASN A 64 -6.89 11.57 6.67
CA ASN A 64 -7.36 11.33 5.30
C ASN A 64 -6.51 10.27 4.56
N THR A 65 -5.62 9.59 5.28
CA THR A 65 -4.74 8.55 4.76
C THR A 65 -5.23 7.17 5.20
N TYR A 66 -5.51 6.31 4.22
CA TYR A 66 -6.04 4.96 4.42
C TYR A 66 -5.08 3.92 3.87
N PHE A 67 -5.06 2.75 4.50
CA PHE A 67 -4.22 1.63 4.11
C PHE A 67 -5.04 0.38 3.85
N ILE A 68 -4.70 -0.33 2.79
CA ILE A 68 -5.23 -1.66 2.46
C ILE A 68 -4.04 -2.60 2.37
N GLY A 69 -3.92 -3.51 3.34
CA GLY A 69 -2.86 -4.52 3.36
C GLY A 69 -3.37 -5.87 2.86
N HIS A 70 -2.52 -6.60 2.13
CA HIS A 70 -2.71 -8.02 1.85
C HIS A 70 -1.53 -8.84 2.37
N SER A 71 -1.79 -9.83 3.22
CA SER A 71 -0.76 -10.74 3.77
C SER A 71 0.45 -9.97 4.35
N MET A 72 1.63 -10.06 3.73
CA MET A 72 2.85 -9.31 4.14
C MET A 72 2.64 -7.78 4.16
N GLY A 73 1.77 -7.27 3.30
CA GLY A 73 1.39 -5.86 3.31
C GLY A 73 0.72 -5.43 4.62
N CYS A 74 -0.10 -6.28 5.24
CA CYS A 74 -0.69 -6.00 6.56
C CYS A 74 0.39 -5.81 7.62
N ARG A 75 1.37 -6.74 7.67
CA ARG A 75 2.48 -6.68 8.62
C ARG A 75 3.33 -5.41 8.42
N THR A 76 3.57 -5.04 7.16
CA THR A 76 4.31 -3.82 6.80
C THR A 76 3.58 -2.58 7.28
N ILE A 77 2.27 -2.47 7.06
CA ILE A 77 1.45 -1.33 7.50
C ILE A 77 1.44 -1.22 9.03
N ILE A 78 1.27 -2.33 9.75
CA ILE A 78 1.27 -2.31 11.23
C ILE A 78 2.61 -1.79 11.75
N LYS A 79 3.74 -2.26 11.18
CA LYS A 79 5.08 -1.78 11.55
C LYS A 79 5.40 -0.36 11.12
N TYR A 80 4.73 0.13 10.08
CA TYR A 80 4.82 1.52 9.69
C TYR A 80 4.09 2.45 10.68
N LEU A 81 2.96 2.00 11.26
CA LEU A 81 2.15 2.76 12.20
C LEU A 81 2.69 2.72 13.66
N GLY A 82 3.52 1.74 14.02
CA GLY A 82 4.03 1.53 15.39
C GLY A 82 5.44 0.95 15.43
#